data_AF-A0A7W8NJT3-F1
#
_entry.id   AF-A0A7W8NJT3-F1
#
_cell.length_a   1.000
_cell.length_b   1.000
_cell.length_c   1.000
_cell.angle_alpha   90.00
_cell.angle_beta   90.00
_cell.angle_gamma   90.00
#
_symmetry.space_group_name_H-M   'P 1'
#
loop_
_entity.id
_entity.type
_entity.pdbx_description
1 polymer ?
#
loop_
_entity_poly.entity_id
_entity_poly.type
_entity_poly.pdbx_seq_one_letter_code
_entity_poly.pdbx_strand_id
1 'polypeptide(L)'
;MGDIVVAESLLQHDMDASPLFPRFEVPLTGLQRFGSDLALSSALAAASEHFLRQQAEKPADSVLEIEEFGLQQARVHRGMIASGDQFISSAAHLRQLKQDLPDLLAVEMEGAAVAQVCFELGVPFTVMRTISDNANEEAAVDFMRFVQTVASRYAFGVINNLCQRLRDF
;
A
#
# COMPACT_ATOMS: atom_id res chain seq x y z
N MET A 1 6.48 -10.91 1.91
CA MET A 1 5.43 -10.42 2.83
C MET A 1 6.09 -9.52 3.86
N GLY A 2 5.34 -8.60 4.48
CA GLY A 2 5.84 -7.69 5.50
C GLY A 2 6.49 -6.40 4.97
N ASP A 3 6.84 -6.34 3.69
CA ASP A 3 7.25 -5.10 3.05
C ASP A 3 6.17 -4.03 3.19
N ILE A 4 6.59 -2.78 3.35
CA ILE A 4 5.69 -1.62 3.40
C ILE A 4 5.86 -0.85 2.10
N VAL A 5 4.78 -0.61 1.38
CA VAL A 5 4.76 0.31 0.23
C VAL A 5 4.11 1.60 0.66
N VAL A 6 4.84 2.71 0.58
CA VAL A 6 4.30 4.07 0.75
C VAL A 6 3.96 4.62 -0.63
N ALA A 7 2.72 5.06 -0.80
CA ALA A 7 2.24 5.57 -2.07
C ALA A 7 2.90 6.91 -2.40
N GLU A 8 3.44 7.03 -3.61
CA GLU A 8 3.77 8.32 -4.24
C GLU A 8 2.65 8.76 -5.18
N SER A 9 1.95 7.80 -5.79
CA SER A 9 0.73 8.03 -6.56
C SER A 9 -0.23 6.85 -6.44
N LEU A 10 -1.52 7.12 -6.58
CA LEU A 10 -2.56 6.10 -6.62
C LEU A 10 -3.37 6.16 -7.90
N LEU A 11 -3.80 5.01 -8.39
CA LEU A 11 -4.54 4.85 -9.65
C LEU A 11 -5.66 3.82 -9.48
N GLN A 12 -6.81 4.03 -10.11
CA GLN A 12 -7.89 3.03 -10.16
C GLN A 12 -7.66 2.09 -11.37
N HIS A 13 -7.22 0.85 -11.13
CA HIS A 13 -6.77 -0.05 -12.20
C HIS A 13 -7.91 -0.71 -12.98
N ASP A 14 -9.13 -0.65 -12.45
CA ASP A 14 -10.35 -1.14 -13.07
C ASP A 14 -11.21 0.00 -13.64
N MET A 15 -10.75 1.25 -13.56
CA MET A 15 -11.44 2.39 -14.16
C MET A 15 -11.36 2.33 -15.69
N ASP A 16 -12.49 2.05 -16.32
CA ASP A 16 -12.64 2.08 -17.78
C ASP A 16 -14.00 2.65 -18.17
N ALA A 17 -13.99 3.92 -18.60
CA ALA A 17 -15.16 4.62 -19.13
C ALA A 17 -15.07 4.80 -20.66
N SER A 18 -14.36 3.91 -21.35
CA SER A 18 -14.21 3.95 -22.79
C SER A 18 -15.57 3.81 -23.53
N PRO A 19 -15.75 4.47 -24.69
CA PRO A 19 -14.78 5.34 -25.37
C PRO A 19 -14.83 6.82 -24.91
N LEU A 20 -15.62 7.15 -23.87
CA LEU A 20 -15.82 8.54 -23.44
C LEU A 20 -14.56 9.12 -22.80
N PHE A 21 -13.84 8.31 -22.02
CA PHE A 21 -12.58 8.67 -21.39
C PHE A 21 -11.54 7.56 -21.61
N PRO A 22 -10.23 7.89 -21.64
CA PRO A 22 -9.17 6.91 -21.65
C PRO A 22 -9.27 5.93 -20.48
N ARG A 23 -8.85 4.69 -20.68
CA ARG A 23 -8.68 3.72 -19.59
C ARG A 23 -7.79 4.31 -18.49
N PHE A 24 -8.14 4.02 -17.24
CA PHE A 24 -7.60 4.54 -15.98
C PHE A 24 -7.93 5.99 -15.65
N GLU A 25 -8.48 6.79 -16.58
CA GLU A 25 -8.87 8.16 -16.28
C GLU A 25 -10.15 8.17 -15.45
N VAL A 26 -10.12 8.83 -14.30
CA VAL A 26 -11.33 9.10 -13.54
C VAL A 26 -12.15 10.14 -14.30
N PRO A 27 -13.40 9.82 -14.71
CA PRO A 27 -14.20 10.70 -15.55
C PRO A 27 -14.30 12.13 -15.03
N LEU A 28 -14.22 13.09 -15.95
CA LEU A 28 -14.35 14.53 -15.67
C LEU A 28 -13.24 15.15 -14.82
N THR A 29 -12.26 14.37 -14.35
CA THR A 29 -11.09 14.89 -13.63
C THR A 29 -9.90 15.16 -14.54
N GLY A 30 -9.81 14.46 -15.69
CA GLY A 30 -8.64 14.46 -16.57
C GLY A 30 -7.41 13.79 -15.93
N LEU A 31 -7.58 13.07 -14.82
CA LEU A 31 -6.50 12.44 -14.06
C LEU A 31 -6.62 10.93 -14.08
N GLN A 32 -5.48 10.27 -14.31
CA GLN A 32 -5.32 8.82 -14.12
C GLN A 32 -4.70 8.47 -12.77
N ARG A 33 -3.94 9.43 -12.21
CA ARG A 33 -3.13 9.23 -11.02
C ARG A 33 -3.36 10.39 -10.05
N PHE A 34 -3.57 10.05 -8.79
CA PHE A 34 -3.64 11.00 -7.68
C PHE A 34 -2.32 10.95 -6.91
N GLY A 35 -1.58 12.06 -6.90
CA GLY A 35 -0.33 12.17 -6.16
C GLY A 35 -0.56 12.23 -4.65
N SER A 36 0.24 11.51 -3.88
CA SER A 36 0.28 11.69 -2.42
C SER A 36 1.06 12.96 -2.07
N ASP A 37 0.75 13.56 -0.92
CA ASP A 37 1.48 14.73 -0.42
C ASP A 37 2.94 14.36 -0.13
N LEU A 38 3.87 15.18 -0.63
CA LEU A 38 5.31 14.87 -0.57
C LEU A 38 5.85 14.89 0.86
N ALA A 39 5.38 15.81 1.70
CA ALA A 39 5.84 15.93 3.08
C ALA A 39 5.28 14.76 3.92
N LEU A 40 3.99 14.47 3.78
CA LEU A 40 3.34 13.35 4.48
C LEU A 40 3.91 12.00 4.06
N SER A 41 4.09 11.76 2.75
CA SER A 41 4.67 10.50 2.25
C SER A 41 6.12 10.32 2.69
N SER A 42 6.92 11.39 2.73
CA SER A 42 8.29 11.35 3.26
C SER A 42 8.31 11.07 4.77
N ALA A 43 7.43 11.69 5.54
CA ALA A 43 7.29 11.45 6.97
C ALA A 43 6.81 10.01 7.25
N LEU A 44 5.86 9.49 6.45
CA LEU A 44 5.34 8.13 6.56
C LEU A 44 6.41 7.09 6.20
N ALA A 45 7.22 7.32 5.16
CA ALA A 45 8.35 6.47 4.84
C ALA A 45 9.36 6.39 6.00
N ALA A 46 9.75 7.54 6.56
CA ALA A 46 10.66 7.59 7.71
C ALA A 46 10.07 6.93 8.97
N ALA A 47 8.76 7.07 9.20
CA ALA A 47 8.06 6.38 10.30
C ALA A 47 8.04 4.86 10.09
N SER A 48 7.85 4.42 8.84
CA SER A 48 7.87 3.01 8.44
C SER A 48 9.25 2.39 8.63
N GLU A 49 10.31 3.05 8.16
CA GLU A 49 11.70 2.60 8.34
C GLU A 49 12.11 2.55 9.80
N HIS A 50 11.65 3.51 10.61
CA HIS A 50 11.88 3.49 12.04
C HIS A 50 11.17 2.30 12.71
N PHE A 51 9.91 2.06 12.36
CA PHE A 51 9.15 0.92 12.88
C PHE A 51 9.81 -0.42 12.51
N LEU A 52 10.22 -0.62 11.26
CA LEU A 52 10.87 -1.87 10.84
C LEU A 52 12.19 -2.11 11.59
N ARG A 53 13.00 -1.06 11.82
CA ARG A 53 14.21 -1.16 12.67
C ARG A 53 13.88 -1.57 14.10
N GLN A 54 12.85 -0.97 14.71
CA GLN A 54 12.40 -1.36 16.05
C GLN A 54 11.94 -2.81 16.12
N GLN A 55 11.29 -3.34 15.08
CA GLN A 55 10.89 -4.76 15.06
C GLN A 55 12.11 -5.69 14.93
N ALA A 56 13.12 -5.30 14.15
CA ALA A 56 14.34 -6.09 13.99
C ALA A 56 15.18 -6.19 15.28
N GLU A 57 15.04 -5.24 16.20
CA GLU A 57 15.75 -5.20 17.49
C GLU A 57 15.03 -5.96 18.62
N LYS A 58 13.80 -6.45 18.41
CA LYS A 58 13.03 -7.13 19.46
C LYS A 58 13.54 -8.54 19.76
N PRO A 59 13.49 -9.00 21.04
CA PRO A 59 13.89 -10.35 21.43
C PRO A 59 13.04 -11.47 20.82
N ALA A 60 13.60 -12.68 20.83
CA ALA A 60 13.18 -13.86 20.09
C ALA A 60 11.78 -14.45 20.37
N ASP A 61 10.97 -13.91 21.29
CA ASP A 61 9.64 -14.47 21.58
C ASP A 61 8.61 -14.22 20.44
N SER A 62 8.97 -13.39 19.44
CA SER A 62 8.25 -13.21 18.17
C SER A 62 8.82 -14.03 17.00
N VAL A 63 9.79 -14.93 17.23
CA VAL A 63 10.48 -15.69 16.16
C VAL A 63 9.54 -16.56 15.34
N LEU A 64 8.51 -17.14 15.96
CA LEU A 64 7.55 -17.99 15.25
C LEU A 64 6.78 -17.23 14.16
N GLU A 65 6.30 -16.01 14.46
CA GLU A 65 5.58 -15.18 13.46
C GLU A 65 6.53 -14.62 12.40
N ILE A 66 7.76 -14.26 12.79
CA ILE A 66 8.76 -13.74 11.86
C ILE A 66 9.23 -14.81 10.87
N GLU A 67 9.44 -16.05 11.34
CA GLU A 67 9.79 -17.19 10.49
C GLU A 67 8.61 -17.63 9.63
N GLU A 68 7.40 -17.69 10.20
CA GLU A 68 6.17 -18.08 9.50
C GLU A 68 5.88 -17.17 8.31
N PHE A 69 5.97 -15.85 8.50
CA PHE A 69 5.67 -14.86 7.44
C PHE A 69 6.92 -14.32 6.72
N GLY A 70 8.12 -14.82 7.03
CA GLY A 70 9.37 -14.41 6.39
C GLY A 70 9.69 -12.91 6.58
N LEU A 71 9.40 -12.33 7.74
CA LEU A 71 9.47 -10.87 7.98
C LEU A 71 10.89 -10.34 8.20
N GLN A 72 11.90 -11.21 8.26
CA GLN A 72 13.30 -10.88 8.58
C GLN A 72 13.94 -9.82 7.65
N GLN A 73 13.42 -9.68 6.44
CA GLN A 73 13.96 -8.79 5.41
C GLN A 73 12.96 -7.75 4.92
N ALA A 74 11.92 -7.46 5.72
CA ALA A 74 10.93 -6.46 5.35
C ALA A 74 11.59 -5.09 5.05
N ARG A 75 11.20 -4.48 3.94
CA ARG A 75 11.71 -3.16 3.50
C ARG A 75 10.58 -2.18 3.27
N VAL A 76 10.95 -0.90 3.28
CA VAL A 76 10.07 0.18 2.82
C VAL A 76 10.37 0.44 1.34
N HIS A 77 9.31 0.45 0.54
CA HIS A 77 9.32 0.83 -0.87
C HIS A 77 8.46 2.07 -1.05
N ARG A 78 8.74 2.84 -2.11
CA ARG A 78 7.98 4.04 -2.48
C ARG A 78 7.63 3.96 -3.95
N GLY A 79 6.38 4.21 -4.30
CA GLY A 79 5.92 4.19 -5.69
C GLY A 79 4.41 4.05 -5.82
N MET A 80 3.96 3.51 -6.95
CA MET A 80 2.53 3.48 -7.26
C MET A 80 1.80 2.32 -6.57
N ILE A 81 0.65 2.65 -5.97
CA ILE A 81 -0.34 1.68 -5.49
C ILE A 81 -1.58 1.80 -6.36
N ALA A 82 -2.09 0.69 -6.88
CA ALA A 82 -3.34 0.70 -7.64
C ALA A 82 -4.49 0.07 -6.86
N SER A 83 -5.70 0.58 -7.10
CA SER A 83 -6.93 0.14 -6.44
C SER A 83 -7.97 -0.32 -7.44
N GLY A 84 -8.83 -1.25 -7.05
CA GLY A 84 -10.03 -1.61 -7.79
C GLY A 84 -10.91 -2.57 -7.00
N ASP A 85 -12.16 -2.73 -7.42
CA ASP A 85 -13.17 -3.57 -6.75
C ASP A 85 -12.97 -5.07 -7.04
N GLN A 86 -11.71 -5.53 -7.04
CA GLN A 86 -11.35 -6.91 -7.34
C GLN A 86 -10.21 -7.38 -6.44
N PHE A 87 -10.40 -8.53 -5.80
CA PHE A 87 -9.29 -9.24 -5.18
C PHE A 87 -8.44 -9.91 -6.27
N ILE A 88 -7.25 -9.37 -6.52
CA ILE A 88 -6.33 -9.88 -7.55
C ILE A 88 -5.63 -11.15 -7.05
N SER A 89 -6.13 -12.32 -7.44
CA SER A 89 -5.56 -13.63 -7.05
C SER A 89 -4.91 -14.41 -8.20
N SER A 90 -5.07 -13.94 -9.44
CA SER A 90 -4.54 -14.61 -10.63
C SER A 90 -3.21 -13.98 -11.06
N ALA A 91 -2.17 -14.79 -11.18
CA ALA A 91 -0.87 -14.38 -11.70
C ALA A 91 -0.94 -13.83 -13.14
N ALA A 92 -1.91 -14.28 -13.97
CA ALA A 92 -2.10 -13.74 -15.31
C ALA A 92 -2.59 -12.29 -15.30
N HIS A 93 -3.63 -12.01 -14.51
CA HIS A 93 -4.14 -10.66 -14.26
C HIS A 93 -3.04 -9.75 -13.68
N LEU A 94 -2.28 -10.18 -12.68
CA LEU A 94 -1.18 -9.38 -12.13
C LEU A 94 -0.10 -9.06 -13.19
N ARG A 95 0.24 -10.02 -14.06
CA ARG A 95 1.17 -9.78 -15.17
C ARG A 95 0.64 -8.75 -16.16
N GLN A 96 -0.65 -8.81 -16.51
CA GLN A 96 -1.27 -7.83 -17.39
C GLN A 96 -1.25 -6.43 -16.75
N LEU A 97 -1.61 -6.32 -15.47
CA LEU A 97 -1.54 -5.05 -14.74
C LEU A 97 -0.12 -4.48 -14.73
N LYS A 98 0.91 -5.31 -14.51
CA LYS A 98 2.31 -4.87 -14.58
C LYS A 98 2.77 -4.47 -15.99
N GLN A 99 2.18 -5.04 -17.04
CA GLN A 99 2.45 -4.61 -18.42
C GLN A 99 1.80 -3.26 -18.72
N ASP A 100 0.56 -3.07 -18.27
CA ASP A 100 -0.19 -1.83 -18.44
C ASP A 100 0.36 -0.70 -17.56
N LEU A 101 0.91 -1.04 -16.39
CA LEU A 101 1.40 -0.15 -15.35
C LEU A 101 2.80 -0.58 -14.86
N PRO A 102 3.88 -0.27 -15.62
CA PRO A 102 5.23 -0.79 -15.33
C PRO A 102 5.82 -0.40 -13.98
N ASP A 103 5.34 0.70 -13.36
CA ASP A 103 5.78 1.21 -12.07
C ASP A 103 4.87 0.80 -10.90
N LEU A 104 3.92 -0.11 -11.13
CA LEU A 104 3.03 -0.66 -10.11
C LEU A 104 3.80 -1.48 -9.07
N LEU A 105 3.69 -1.08 -7.80
CA LEU A 105 4.30 -1.79 -6.67
C LEU A 105 3.33 -2.64 -5.88
N ALA A 106 2.09 -2.17 -5.70
CA ALA A 106 1.08 -2.88 -4.93
C ALA A 106 -0.32 -2.70 -5.52
N VAL A 107 -1.18 -3.70 -5.30
CA VAL A 107 -2.61 -3.65 -5.61
C VAL A 107 -3.42 -3.84 -4.34
N GLU A 108 -4.54 -3.14 -4.25
CA GLU A 108 -5.49 -3.14 -3.13
C GLU A 108 -6.85 -2.66 -3.64
N MET A 109 -7.82 -2.32 -2.78
CA MET A 109 -9.20 -2.08 -3.22
C MET A 109 -9.78 -0.71 -2.85
N GLU A 110 -9.05 0.18 -2.18
CA GLU A 110 -9.65 1.40 -1.60
C GLU A 110 -8.82 2.68 -1.75
N GLY A 111 -7.49 2.59 -1.81
CA GLY A 111 -6.59 3.72 -1.64
C GLY A 111 -6.82 4.82 -2.68
N ALA A 112 -6.99 4.46 -3.94
CA ALA A 112 -7.20 5.41 -5.03
C ALA A 112 -8.58 6.06 -4.98
N ALA A 113 -9.60 5.39 -4.42
CA ALA A 113 -10.91 6.00 -4.17
C ALA A 113 -10.81 7.06 -3.05
N VAL A 114 -10.09 6.75 -1.97
CA VAL A 114 -9.80 7.74 -0.91
C VAL A 114 -8.96 8.90 -1.46
N ALA A 115 -7.95 8.61 -2.27
CA ALA A 115 -7.11 9.62 -2.92
C ALA A 115 -7.90 10.55 -3.83
N GLN A 116 -8.86 10.02 -4.60
CA GLN A 116 -9.77 10.81 -5.42
C GLN A 116 -10.58 11.79 -4.55
N VAL A 117 -11.18 11.32 -3.46
CA VAL A 117 -11.95 12.19 -2.55
C VAL A 117 -11.05 13.26 -1.93
N CYS A 118 -9.85 12.91 -1.49
CA CYS A 118 -8.87 13.86 -0.96
C CYS A 118 -8.49 14.91 -2.01
N PHE A 119 -8.28 14.52 -3.27
CA PHE A 119 -8.02 15.44 -4.37
C PHE A 119 -9.20 16.40 -4.60
N GLU A 120 -10.43 15.88 -4.70
CA GLU A 120 -11.64 16.68 -4.94
C GLU A 120 -11.91 17.68 -3.80
N LEU A 121 -11.55 17.32 -2.57
CA LEU A 121 -11.72 18.15 -1.37
C LEU A 121 -10.50 19.00 -1.01
N GLY A 122 -9.39 18.90 -1.77
CA GLY A 122 -8.15 19.63 -1.48
C GLY A 122 -7.49 19.23 -0.15
N VAL A 123 -7.65 17.98 0.29
CA VAL A 123 -7.09 17.46 1.54
C VAL A 123 -5.77 16.72 1.26
N PRO A 124 -4.64 17.13 1.86
CA PRO A 124 -3.38 16.40 1.75
C PRO A 124 -3.52 14.99 2.32
N PHE A 125 -2.96 14.00 1.63
CA PHE A 125 -3.07 12.60 2.05
C PHE A 125 -1.80 11.82 1.73
N THR A 126 -1.65 10.68 2.38
CA THR A 126 -0.63 9.67 2.08
C THR A 126 -1.22 8.29 2.37
N VAL A 127 -0.73 7.26 1.69
CA VAL A 127 -1.17 5.87 1.90
C VAL A 127 0.03 4.98 2.15
N MET A 128 -0.12 3.99 3.02
CA MET A 128 0.78 2.85 3.09
C MET A 128 0.00 1.54 3.01
N ARG A 129 0.63 0.51 2.46
CA ARG A 129 0.16 -0.87 2.50
C ARG A 129 1.26 -1.78 3.01
N THR A 130 0.91 -2.70 3.90
CA THR A 130 1.80 -3.81 4.28
C THR A 130 1.48 -4.98 3.38
N ILE A 131 2.48 -5.51 2.67
CA ILE A 131 2.30 -6.58 1.68
C ILE A 131 2.03 -7.90 2.39
N SER A 132 0.80 -8.39 2.26
CA SER A 132 0.33 -9.67 2.83
C SER A 132 0.79 -10.88 2.06
N ASP A 133 0.95 -10.77 0.74
CA ASP A 133 1.18 -11.90 -0.15
C ASP A 133 1.67 -11.40 -1.52
N ASN A 134 1.99 -12.35 -2.42
CA ASN A 134 2.41 -12.07 -3.79
C ASN A 134 1.27 -12.27 -4.81
N ALA A 135 0.00 -12.25 -4.39
CA ALA A 135 -1.19 -12.47 -5.22
C ALA A 135 -1.21 -13.83 -5.94
N ASN A 136 -0.96 -14.91 -5.20
CA ASN A 136 -1.00 -16.31 -5.66
C ASN A 136 -2.20 -17.07 -5.06
N GLU A 137 -2.57 -18.21 -5.66
CA GLU A 137 -3.79 -18.98 -5.34
C GLU A 137 -3.91 -19.50 -3.89
N GLU A 138 -2.81 -19.54 -3.13
CA GLU A 138 -2.80 -19.92 -1.69
C GLU A 138 -3.08 -18.75 -0.72
N ALA A 139 -3.27 -17.52 -1.22
CA ALA A 139 -3.30 -16.30 -0.41
C ALA A 139 -4.49 -16.19 0.56
N ALA A 140 -5.64 -16.80 0.27
CA ALA A 140 -6.89 -16.50 0.98
C ALA A 140 -6.91 -17.00 2.45
N VAL A 141 -6.33 -18.18 2.72
CA VAL A 141 -6.34 -18.77 4.08
C VAL A 141 -5.33 -18.07 4.99
N ASP A 142 -4.22 -17.60 4.44
CA ASP A 142 -3.16 -16.94 5.20
C ASP A 142 -3.45 -15.45 5.46
N PHE A 143 -4.25 -14.82 4.60
CA PHE A 143 -4.56 -13.39 4.68
C PHE A 143 -5.17 -12.95 6.01
N MET A 144 -6.23 -13.62 6.49
CA MET A 144 -6.91 -13.21 7.73
C MET A 144 -6.00 -13.31 8.96
N ARG A 145 -5.14 -14.34 8.99
CA ARG A 145 -4.15 -14.50 10.07
C ARG A 145 -3.10 -13.41 9.97
N PHE A 146 -2.53 -13.17 8.78
CA PHE A 146 -1.59 -12.09 8.52
C PHE A 146 -2.13 -10.72 8.94
N VAL A 147 -3.41 -10.43 8.65
CA VAL A 147 -4.05 -9.18 9.06
C VAL A 147 -4.05 -9.03 10.59
N GLN A 148 -4.42 -10.09 11.30
CA GLN A 148 -4.52 -10.07 12.76
C GLN A 148 -3.15 -9.99 13.45
N THR A 149 -2.14 -10.68 12.94
CA THR A 149 -0.84 -10.83 13.61
C THR A 149 0.19 -9.80 13.16
N VAL A 150 0.21 -9.46 11.88
CA VAL A 150 1.24 -8.60 11.27
C VAL A 150 0.67 -7.25 10.90
N ALA A 151 -0.31 -7.19 9.98
CA ALA A 151 -0.74 -5.93 9.37
C ALA A 151 -1.31 -4.94 10.41
N SER A 152 -2.09 -5.43 11.37
CA SER A 152 -2.66 -4.60 12.45
C SER A 152 -1.57 -3.92 13.31
N ARG A 153 -0.51 -4.67 13.65
CA ARG A 153 0.61 -4.17 14.47
C ARG A 153 1.48 -3.19 13.67
N TYR A 154 1.69 -3.47 12.40
CA TYR A 154 2.41 -2.58 11.48
C TYR A 154 1.66 -1.27 11.31
N ALA A 155 0.35 -1.34 11.01
CA ALA A 155 -0.50 -0.17 10.90
C ALA A 155 -0.46 0.69 12.16
N PHE A 156 -0.68 0.10 13.34
CA PHE A 156 -0.65 0.84 14.59
C PHE A 156 0.72 1.48 14.85
N GLY A 157 1.81 0.71 14.75
CA GLY A 157 3.14 1.20 15.10
C GLY A 157 3.65 2.28 14.16
N VAL A 158 3.44 2.12 12.85
CA VAL A 158 3.84 3.14 11.87
C VAL A 158 3.02 4.41 12.03
N ILE A 159 1.69 4.29 12.16
CA ILE A 159 0.82 5.47 12.34
C ILE A 159 1.14 6.19 13.65
N ASN A 160 1.40 5.47 14.74
CA ASN A 160 1.85 6.08 16.00
C ASN A 160 3.16 6.87 15.81
N ASN A 161 4.16 6.27 15.14
CA ASN A 161 5.43 6.94 14.84
C ASN A 161 5.24 8.17 13.94
N LEU A 162 4.33 8.11 12.97
CA LEU A 162 3.98 9.24 12.12
C LEU A 162 3.32 10.36 12.94
N CYS A 163 2.31 10.05 13.75
CA CYS A 163 1.64 11.04 14.61
C CYS A 163 2.57 11.70 15.62
N GLN A 164 3.58 10.98 16.13
CA GLN A 164 4.63 11.58 16.95
C GLN A 164 5.44 12.60 16.14
N ARG A 165 5.95 12.19 14.96
CA ARG A 165 6.73 13.08 14.07
C ARG A 165 5.96 14.32 13.65
N LEU A 166 4.68 14.20 13.32
CA LEU A 166 3.85 15.33 12.88
C LEU A 166 3.51 16.32 14.00
N ARG A 167 3.64 15.91 15.28
CA ARG A 167 3.48 16.82 16.43
C ARG A 167 4.72 17.64 16.73
N ASP A 168 5.87 17.22 16.22
CA ASP A 168 7.15 17.89 16.41
C ASP A 168 7.41 18.98 15.33
N PHE A 169 6.44 19.20 14.43
CA PHE A 169 6.38 20.30 13.46
C PHE A 169 5.41 21.39 13.92
#